data_AF-A0A9D4V1F0-F1
#
_entry.id   AF-A0A9D4V1F0-F1
#
_cell.length_a   1.000
_cell.length_b   1.000
_cell.length_c   1.000
_cell.angle_alpha   90.00
_cell.angle_beta   90.00
_cell.angle_gamma   90.00
#
_symmetry.space_group_name_H-M   'P 1'
#
loop_
_entity.id
_entity.type
_entity.pdbx_description
1 polymer ?
#
loop_
_entity_poly.entity_id
_entity_poly.type
_entity_poly.pdbx_seq_one_letter_code
_entity_poly.pdbx_strand_id
1 'polypeptide(L)'
;MREDPLPDVDPNDGFYRGDNQNRTSGQAQEFKWLTIHSWEAYAKGQDIHMQAAPSQAELLYKEFTIEKERLKGQLKKDIIEKYGNAASEDKPPMELLLGQTGKQMEYDRAGRVIRGQGKAVPKSKYEEDVFINNHTSAWGSWWKDGKWGYKCCKQMIWNSYCTGSAGIEAAEASVELMKANLARKDSLPTAPVVQEEKTLAMWGTETSNEELNLDPKLLKEALKRQDEKKREERDERKRKYNVTWNDQVTVEDMEAYRMKKVHFDDPMKDFLH
;
A
#
# COMPACT_ATOMS: atom_id res chain seq x y z
N MET A 1 -40.98 40.30 -26.85
CA MET A 1 -41.47 41.31 -25.89
C MET A 1 -40.43 41.43 -24.79
N ARG A 2 -40.19 42.62 -24.22
CA ARG A 2 -39.19 42.77 -23.15
C ARG A 2 -39.64 42.05 -21.88
N GLU A 3 -40.86 42.33 -21.44
CA GLU A 3 -41.48 41.67 -20.30
C GLU A 3 -42.20 40.38 -20.70
N ASP A 4 -42.48 39.55 -19.70
CA ASP A 4 -43.29 38.34 -19.86
C ASP A 4 -44.73 38.75 -20.25
N PRO A 5 -45.26 38.26 -21.38
CA PRO A 5 -46.66 38.46 -21.74
C PRO A 5 -47.67 37.80 -20.78
N LEU A 6 -47.24 36.84 -19.95
CA LEU A 6 -48.08 36.11 -19.00
C LEU A 6 -47.40 36.03 -17.61
N PRO A 7 -47.35 37.15 -16.87
CA PRO A 7 -46.63 37.24 -15.59
C PRO A 7 -47.27 36.43 -14.45
N ASP A 8 -48.57 36.12 -14.53
CA ASP A 8 -49.31 35.44 -13.46
C ASP A 8 -49.22 33.90 -13.51
N VAL A 9 -48.61 33.34 -14.56
CA VAL A 9 -48.45 31.89 -14.73
C VAL A 9 -47.18 31.42 -14.00
N ASP A 10 -47.21 30.20 -13.45
CA ASP A 10 -46.05 29.62 -12.76
C ASP A 10 -44.77 29.69 -13.62
N PRO A 11 -43.62 30.13 -13.06
CA PRO A 11 -42.32 30.25 -13.74
C PRO A 11 -41.80 28.99 -14.45
N ASN A 12 -42.29 27.80 -14.14
CA ASN A 12 -41.90 26.55 -14.80
C ASN A 12 -42.82 26.14 -15.97
N ASP A 13 -44.09 26.59 -15.97
CA ASP A 13 -45.12 26.13 -16.93
C ASP A 13 -45.28 27.05 -18.16
N GLY A 14 -44.68 28.23 -18.14
CA GLY A 14 -44.75 29.23 -19.20
C GLY A 14 -43.66 29.04 -20.25
N PHE A 15 -44.07 29.01 -21.51
CA PHE A 15 -43.20 28.82 -22.68
C PHE A 15 -42.22 29.97 -22.93
N TYR A 16 -42.60 31.20 -22.60
CA TYR A 16 -41.81 32.40 -22.89
C TYR A 16 -41.88 33.38 -21.73
N ARG A 17 -40.72 33.82 -21.23
CA ARG A 17 -40.56 34.66 -20.03
C ARG A 17 -40.23 36.12 -20.33
N GLY A 18 -40.31 36.52 -21.61
CA GLY A 18 -39.77 37.80 -22.07
C GLY A 18 -38.26 37.75 -22.34
N ASP A 19 -37.79 38.75 -23.08
CA ASP A 19 -36.37 38.85 -23.49
C ASP A 19 -35.44 39.32 -22.36
N ASN A 20 -35.98 40.01 -21.34
CA ASN A 20 -35.19 40.46 -20.18
C ASN A 20 -34.54 39.30 -19.41
N GLN A 21 -35.21 38.13 -19.36
CA GLN A 21 -34.67 36.93 -18.73
C GLN A 21 -33.37 36.49 -19.40
N ASN A 22 -33.35 36.49 -20.73
CA ASN A 22 -32.18 36.08 -21.53
C ASN A 22 -31.02 37.07 -21.42
N ARG A 23 -31.29 38.34 -21.09
CA ARG A 23 -30.25 39.36 -20.95
C ARG A 23 -29.35 39.15 -19.73
N THR A 24 -29.87 38.47 -18.70
CA THR A 24 -29.13 38.23 -17.45
C THR A 24 -28.70 36.78 -17.28
N SER A 25 -29.14 35.88 -18.14
CA SER A 25 -28.81 34.46 -18.05
C SER A 25 -27.45 34.12 -18.67
N GLY A 26 -26.92 32.95 -18.30
CA GLY A 26 -25.68 32.41 -18.84
C GLY A 26 -24.42 33.22 -18.46
N GLN A 27 -23.50 33.32 -19.41
CA GLN A 27 -22.19 33.98 -19.22
C GLN A 27 -22.29 35.49 -18.95
N ALA A 28 -23.43 36.12 -19.28
CA ALA A 28 -23.66 37.53 -18.96
C ALA A 28 -23.61 37.79 -17.44
N GLN A 29 -24.08 36.83 -16.65
CA GLN A 29 -24.03 36.91 -15.19
C GLN A 29 -22.59 36.79 -14.67
N GLU A 30 -21.81 35.85 -15.20
CA GLU A 30 -20.39 35.66 -14.85
C GLU A 30 -19.57 36.92 -15.18
N PHE A 31 -19.79 37.48 -16.37
CA PHE A 31 -19.18 38.73 -16.79
C PHE A 31 -19.54 39.91 -15.88
N LYS A 32 -20.81 39.99 -15.45
CA LYS A 32 -21.26 40.99 -14.47
C LYS A 32 -20.52 40.84 -13.14
N TRP A 33 -20.39 39.63 -12.61
CA TRP A 33 -19.66 39.38 -11.36
C TRP A 33 -18.18 39.74 -11.48
N LEU A 34 -17.54 39.38 -12.60
CA LEU A 34 -16.17 39.76 -12.90
C LEU A 34 -15.99 41.30 -12.94
N THR A 35 -16.95 42.00 -13.55
CA THR A 35 -16.96 43.47 -13.61
C THR A 35 -17.05 44.08 -12.22
N ILE A 36 -17.98 43.60 -11.39
CA ILE A 36 -18.14 44.05 -10.01
C ILE A 36 -16.86 43.82 -9.22
N HIS A 37 -16.26 42.63 -9.34
CA HIS A 37 -15.00 42.30 -8.69
C HIS A 37 -13.87 43.25 -9.11
N SER A 38 -13.76 43.57 -10.41
CA SER A 38 -12.77 44.52 -10.91
C SER A 38 -12.96 45.92 -10.32
N TRP A 39 -14.20 46.40 -10.18
CA TRP A 39 -14.48 47.70 -9.55
C TRP A 39 -14.17 47.72 -8.06
N GLU A 40 -14.52 46.64 -7.34
CA GLU A 40 -14.20 46.52 -5.92
C GLU A 40 -12.69 46.47 -5.67
N ALA A 41 -11.96 45.73 -6.50
CA ALA A 41 -10.51 45.64 -6.41
C ALA A 41 -9.83 46.97 -6.76
N TYR A 42 -10.34 47.67 -7.78
CA TYR A 42 -9.90 49.02 -8.14
C TYR A 42 -10.14 50.01 -7.00
N ALA A 43 -11.31 49.97 -6.35
CA ALA A 43 -11.59 50.81 -5.18
C ALA A 43 -10.66 50.51 -3.99
N LYS A 44 -10.14 49.27 -3.89
CA LYS A 44 -9.11 48.87 -2.90
C LYS A 44 -7.69 49.26 -3.32
N GLY A 45 -7.50 49.83 -4.52
CA GLY A 45 -6.21 50.27 -5.04
C GLY A 45 -5.45 49.23 -5.87
N GLN A 46 -6.07 48.11 -6.25
CA GLN A 46 -5.49 47.15 -7.20
C GLN A 46 -5.80 47.59 -8.64
N ASP A 47 -4.78 47.67 -9.49
CA ASP A 47 -4.97 48.03 -10.89
C ASP A 47 -5.44 46.82 -11.72
N ILE A 48 -6.76 46.58 -11.71
CA ILE A 48 -7.42 45.50 -12.45
C ILE A 48 -8.53 46.13 -13.27
N HIS A 49 -8.46 45.96 -14.59
CA HIS A 49 -9.46 46.51 -15.50
C HIS A 49 -9.94 45.45 -16.50
N MET A 50 -11.22 45.10 -16.44
CA MET A 50 -11.80 44.03 -17.25
C MET A 50 -11.68 44.27 -18.76
N GLN A 51 -11.82 45.51 -19.25
CA GLN A 51 -11.71 45.79 -20.69
C GLN A 51 -10.26 45.99 -21.16
N ALA A 52 -9.33 46.33 -20.26
CA ALA A 52 -7.96 46.63 -20.65
C ALA A 52 -7.09 45.37 -20.58
N ALA A 53 -7.28 44.57 -19.53
CA ALA A 53 -6.58 43.31 -19.31
C ALA A 53 -7.58 42.21 -18.90
N PRO A 54 -8.41 41.69 -19.83
CA PRO A 54 -9.46 40.71 -19.52
C PRO A 54 -8.92 39.38 -18.98
N SER A 55 -7.80 38.89 -19.54
CA SER A 55 -7.19 37.62 -19.09
C SER A 55 -6.65 37.71 -17.66
N GLN A 56 -6.05 38.84 -17.29
CA GLN A 56 -5.58 39.10 -15.93
C GLN A 56 -6.76 39.17 -14.95
N ALA A 57 -7.81 39.91 -15.30
CA ALA A 57 -9.00 40.03 -14.46
C ALA A 57 -9.66 38.66 -14.23
N GLU A 58 -9.76 37.82 -15.26
CA GLU A 58 -10.33 36.47 -15.17
C GLU A 58 -9.50 35.55 -14.27
N LEU A 59 -8.17 35.57 -14.40
CA LEU A 59 -7.26 34.78 -13.56
C LEU A 59 -7.43 35.14 -12.07
N LEU A 60 -7.39 36.44 -11.76
CA LEU A 60 -7.54 36.95 -10.41
C LEU A 60 -8.93 36.63 -9.83
N TYR A 61 -9.97 36.65 -10.65
CA TYR A 61 -11.31 36.27 -10.23
C TYR A 61 -11.41 34.78 -9.91
N LYS A 62 -10.77 33.90 -10.69
CA LYS A 62 -10.69 32.46 -10.40
C LYS A 62 -9.98 32.21 -9.08
N GLU A 63 -8.84 32.85 -8.85
CA GLU A 63 -8.13 32.79 -7.56
C GLU A 63 -9.01 33.27 -6.41
N PHE A 64 -9.72 34.39 -6.61
CA PHE A 64 -10.67 34.92 -5.64
C PHE A 64 -11.80 33.93 -5.32
N THR A 65 -12.34 33.21 -6.31
CA THR A 65 -13.38 32.20 -6.06
C THR A 65 -12.87 31.04 -5.20
N ILE A 66 -11.66 30.55 -5.47
CA ILE A 66 -11.03 29.48 -4.71
C ILE A 66 -10.79 29.93 -3.26
N GLU A 67 -10.22 31.13 -3.08
CA GLU A 67 -9.97 31.69 -1.76
C GLU A 67 -11.26 31.98 -0.99
N LYS A 68 -12.32 32.44 -1.66
CA LYS A 68 -13.63 32.64 -1.07
C LYS A 68 -14.24 31.33 -0.57
N GLU A 69 -14.10 30.25 -1.33
CA GLU A 69 -14.56 28.91 -0.90
C GLU A 69 -13.73 28.38 0.27
N ARG A 70 -12.40 28.55 0.23
CA ARG A 70 -11.51 28.20 1.34
C ARG A 70 -11.89 28.95 2.62
N LEU A 71 -12.11 30.26 2.52
CA LEU A 71 -12.52 31.11 3.65
C LEU A 71 -13.92 30.73 4.17
N LYS A 72 -14.88 30.45 3.29
CA LYS A 72 -16.20 29.92 3.70
C LYS A 72 -16.07 28.59 4.44
N GLY A 73 -15.18 27.71 3.97
CA GLY A 73 -14.88 26.44 4.62
C GLY A 73 -14.27 26.63 6.01
N GLN A 74 -13.32 27.56 6.16
CA GLN A 74 -12.75 27.93 7.45
C GLN A 74 -13.80 28.53 8.38
N LEU A 75 -14.56 29.52 7.93
CA LEU A 75 -15.64 30.12 8.71
C LEU A 75 -16.66 29.07 9.16
N LYS A 76 -17.02 28.11 8.30
CA LYS A 76 -17.90 27.01 8.66
C LYS A 76 -17.29 26.14 9.77
N LYS A 77 -16.00 25.80 9.67
CA LYS A 77 -15.27 25.04 10.71
C LYS A 77 -15.24 25.83 12.02
N ASP A 78 -14.84 27.10 11.98
CA ASP A 78 -14.79 27.99 13.14
C ASP A 78 -16.16 28.11 13.83
N ILE A 79 -17.25 28.21 13.05
CA ILE A 79 -18.62 28.26 13.57
C ILE A 79 -18.97 26.91 14.24
N ILE A 80 -18.65 25.79 13.58
CA ILE A 80 -18.93 24.45 14.13
C ILE A 80 -18.12 24.21 15.41
N GLU A 81 -16.87 24.66 15.49
CA GLU A 81 -16.04 24.51 16.68
C GLU A 81 -16.55 25.36 17.85
N LYS A 82 -16.97 26.62 17.57
CA LYS A 82 -17.44 27.55 18.62
C LYS A 82 -18.85 27.24 19.11
N TYR A 83 -19.74 26.86 18.21
CA TYR A 83 -21.17 26.75 18.48
C TYR A 83 -21.71 25.32 18.38
N GLY A 84 -20.88 24.37 17.95
CA GLY A 84 -21.32 23.01 17.67
C GLY A 84 -22.15 22.91 16.39
N ASN A 85 -22.42 21.68 15.96
CA ASN A 85 -23.36 21.40 14.89
C ASN A 85 -24.65 20.84 15.49
N ALA A 86 -25.75 21.60 15.47
CA ALA A 86 -27.04 21.14 15.99
C ALA A 86 -27.62 19.93 15.21
N ALA A 87 -27.16 19.72 13.98
CA ALA A 87 -27.59 18.62 13.12
C ALA A 87 -26.71 17.37 13.22
N SER A 88 -25.63 17.37 14.02
CA SER A 88 -24.85 16.15 14.22
C SER A 88 -25.65 15.12 15.04
N GLU A 89 -25.57 13.86 14.63
CA GLU A 89 -26.29 12.76 15.27
C GLU A 89 -25.70 12.38 16.63
N ASP A 90 -24.43 12.77 16.88
CA ASP A 90 -23.72 12.68 18.15
C ASP A 90 -24.28 13.67 19.16
N LYS A 91 -25.49 13.38 19.64
CA LYS A 91 -26.10 14.13 20.73
C LYS A 91 -25.29 13.85 22.00
N PRO A 92 -24.82 14.87 22.72
CA PRO A 92 -24.21 14.65 24.02
C PRO A 92 -25.20 13.89 24.92
N PRO A 93 -24.72 13.09 25.87
CA PRO A 93 -25.58 12.33 26.76
C PRO A 93 -26.62 13.26 27.41
N MET A 94 -27.85 12.77 27.53
CA MET A 94 -29.00 13.53 28.04
C MET A 94 -28.71 14.25 29.37
N GLU A 95 -27.85 13.69 30.21
CA GLU A 95 -27.42 14.24 31.49
C GLU A 95 -26.72 15.61 31.34
N LEU A 96 -25.84 15.76 30.34
CA LEU A 96 -25.17 17.02 30.02
C LEU A 96 -26.15 18.04 29.44
N LEU A 97 -27.14 17.57 28.66
CA LEU A 97 -28.15 18.44 28.05
C LEU A 97 -29.13 19.00 29.08
N LEU A 98 -29.57 18.16 30.04
CA LEU A 98 -30.56 18.52 31.06
C LEU A 98 -29.93 19.18 32.30
N GLY A 99 -28.59 19.15 32.42
CA GLY A 99 -27.86 19.66 33.58
C GLY A 99 -28.17 18.91 34.88
N GLN A 100 -28.75 17.70 34.77
CA GLN A 100 -29.16 16.87 35.89
C GLN A 100 -28.22 15.68 35.99
N THR A 101 -27.63 15.48 37.17
CA THR A 101 -26.81 14.30 37.48
C THR A 101 -27.64 13.12 37.99
N GLY A 102 -28.93 13.34 38.27
CA GLY A 102 -29.82 12.35 38.87
C GLY A 102 -30.46 11.44 37.82
N LYS A 103 -30.18 10.14 37.90
CA LYS A 103 -30.89 9.13 37.12
C LYS A 103 -32.01 8.53 37.96
N GLN A 104 -33.27 8.72 37.54
CA GLN A 104 -34.40 8.09 38.21
C GLN A 104 -34.33 6.56 38.02
N MET A 105 -34.24 5.82 39.13
CA MET A 105 -34.35 4.37 39.15
C MET A 105 -35.69 3.99 39.79
N GLU A 106 -36.52 3.27 39.05
CA GLU A 106 -37.76 2.70 39.58
C GLU A 106 -37.48 1.24 39.96
N TYR A 107 -37.84 0.87 41.19
CA TYR A 107 -37.69 -0.49 41.71
C TYR A 107 -39.07 -1.14 41.84
N ASP A 108 -39.15 -2.43 41.50
CA ASP A 108 -40.28 -3.28 41.81
C ASP A 108 -40.35 -3.52 43.33
N ARG A 109 -41.48 -4.01 43.84
CA ARG A 109 -41.67 -4.42 45.24
C ARG A 109 -40.62 -5.45 45.68
N ALA A 110 -40.08 -6.23 44.74
CA ALA A 110 -39.01 -7.20 44.95
C ALA A 110 -37.57 -6.61 44.87
N GLY A 111 -37.42 -5.29 44.67
CA GLY A 111 -36.13 -4.62 44.54
C GLY A 111 -35.46 -4.75 43.17
N ARG A 112 -36.16 -5.29 42.16
CA ARG A 112 -35.66 -5.37 40.78
C ARG A 112 -35.84 -4.03 40.08
N VAL A 113 -34.81 -3.55 39.38
CA VAL A 113 -34.89 -2.29 38.63
C VAL A 113 -35.78 -2.49 37.41
N ILE A 114 -36.86 -1.72 37.33
CA ILE A 114 -37.84 -1.76 36.22
C ILE A 114 -37.48 -0.72 35.16
N ARG A 115 -36.99 0.44 35.60
CA ARG A 115 -36.71 1.61 34.75
C ARG A 115 -35.44 2.31 35.24
N GLY A 116 -34.57 2.70 34.31
CA GLY A 116 -33.36 3.48 34.61
C GLY A 116 -32.03 2.73 34.48
N GLN A 117 -32.01 1.39 34.47
CA GLN A 117 -30.82 0.66 34.01
C GLN A 117 -30.90 0.47 32.49
N GLY A 118 -29.86 0.92 31.79
CA GLY A 118 -29.69 0.56 30.37
C GLY A 118 -29.59 -0.96 30.27
N LYS A 119 -30.11 -1.55 29.20
CA LYS A 119 -30.01 -3.00 28.97
C LYS A 119 -28.53 -3.38 29.01
N ALA A 120 -28.09 -4.06 30.07
CA ALA A 120 -26.74 -4.60 30.12
C ALA A 120 -26.62 -5.62 28.98
N VAL A 121 -25.59 -5.48 28.15
CA VAL A 121 -25.30 -6.46 27.11
C VAL A 121 -24.99 -7.77 27.84
N PRO A 122 -25.71 -8.87 27.56
CA PRO A 122 -25.46 -10.14 28.21
C PRO A 122 -24.06 -10.62 27.82
N LYS A 123 -23.16 -10.74 28.81
CA LYS A 123 -21.83 -11.32 28.63
C LYS A 123 -21.92 -12.83 28.71
N SER A 124 -21.19 -13.56 27.88
CA SER A 124 -21.08 -15.01 28.00
C SER A 124 -20.23 -15.41 29.23
N LYS A 125 -20.16 -16.72 29.50
CA LYS A 125 -19.39 -17.29 30.63
C LYS A 125 -17.88 -17.04 30.52
N TYR A 126 -17.37 -16.84 29.31
CA TYR A 126 -15.95 -16.66 29.05
C TYR A 126 -15.61 -15.18 28.96
N GLU A 127 -14.36 -14.84 29.27
CA GLU A 127 -13.87 -13.47 29.13
C GLU A 127 -13.85 -13.11 27.64
N GLU A 128 -14.81 -12.28 27.24
CA GLU A 128 -14.86 -11.68 25.90
C GLU A 128 -13.83 -10.56 25.79
N ASP A 129 -13.40 -10.26 24.57
CA ASP A 129 -12.50 -9.15 24.24
C ASP A 129 -11.10 -9.21 24.89
N VAL A 130 -10.64 -10.40 25.29
CA VAL A 130 -9.25 -10.62 25.71
C VAL A 130 -8.39 -10.85 24.47
N PHE A 131 -7.76 -9.79 24.00
CA PHE A 131 -6.85 -9.83 22.86
C PHE A 131 -5.40 -9.97 23.31
N ILE A 132 -4.66 -10.82 22.60
CA ILE A 132 -3.24 -11.06 22.85
C ILE A 132 -2.44 -9.85 22.33
N ASN A 133 -1.39 -9.44 23.03
CA ASN A 133 -0.39 -8.44 22.59
C ASN A 133 -0.95 -7.11 22.03
N ASN A 134 -1.94 -6.54 22.73
CA ASN A 134 -2.54 -5.22 22.42
C ASN A 134 -3.21 -5.13 21.04
N HIS A 135 -3.60 -6.27 20.44
CA HIS A 135 -4.49 -6.26 19.29
C HIS A 135 -5.91 -5.85 19.74
N THR A 136 -6.73 -5.33 18.82
CA THR A 136 -8.16 -5.02 19.08
C THR A 136 -9.09 -6.02 18.40
N SER A 137 -8.53 -7.07 17.82
CA SER A 137 -9.27 -8.10 17.08
C SER A 137 -8.60 -9.45 17.25
N ALA A 138 -9.39 -10.51 17.26
CA ALA A 138 -8.88 -11.87 17.37
C ALA A 138 -8.07 -12.28 16.12
N TRP A 139 -7.17 -13.26 16.27
CA TRP A 139 -6.50 -13.87 15.13
C TRP A 139 -7.50 -14.56 14.20
N GLY A 140 -7.33 -14.43 12.89
CA GLY A 140 -8.28 -14.96 11.89
C GLY A 140 -9.41 -14.00 11.55
N SER A 141 -9.44 -12.81 12.17
CA SER A 141 -10.36 -11.73 11.79
C SER A 141 -10.04 -11.09 10.43
N TRP A 142 -8.89 -11.40 9.83
CA TRP A 142 -8.44 -10.90 8.53
C TRP A 142 -7.91 -12.03 7.65
N TRP A 143 -8.17 -11.98 6.35
CA TRP A 143 -7.70 -12.96 5.36
C TRP A 143 -7.18 -12.22 4.12
N LYS A 144 -5.99 -12.60 3.66
CA LYS A 144 -5.43 -12.10 2.39
C LYS A 144 -4.48 -13.14 1.82
N ASP A 145 -4.60 -13.41 0.51
CA ASP A 145 -3.67 -14.24 -0.27
C ASP A 145 -3.31 -15.59 0.39
N GLY A 146 -4.30 -16.31 0.91
CA GLY A 146 -4.07 -17.63 1.52
C GLY A 146 -3.59 -17.62 2.97
N LYS A 147 -3.49 -16.44 3.61
CA LYS A 147 -3.00 -16.28 4.98
C LYS A 147 -4.02 -15.56 5.87
N TRP A 148 -4.18 -16.08 7.08
CA TRP A 148 -4.96 -15.46 8.15
C TRP A 148 -4.12 -14.43 8.91
N GLY A 149 -4.78 -13.42 9.45
CA GLY A 149 -4.14 -12.37 10.24
C GLY A 149 -5.11 -11.64 11.16
N TYR A 150 -4.61 -10.54 11.75
CA TYR A 150 -5.39 -9.65 12.61
C TYR A 150 -6.01 -8.49 11.81
N LYS A 151 -7.30 -8.17 12.03
CA LYS A 151 -7.99 -7.05 11.36
C LYS A 151 -7.43 -5.68 11.72
N CYS A 152 -6.99 -5.49 12.97
CA CYS A 152 -6.50 -4.22 13.47
C CYS A 152 -5.20 -3.76 12.82
N CYS A 153 -4.26 -4.68 12.60
CA CYS A 153 -2.90 -4.38 12.14
C CYS A 153 -2.56 -5.04 10.79
N LYS A 154 -3.46 -5.85 10.21
CA LYS A 154 -3.27 -6.67 8.99
C LYS A 154 -2.01 -7.58 9.03
N GLN A 155 -1.44 -7.80 10.21
CA GLN A 155 -0.30 -8.69 10.40
C GLN A 155 -0.72 -10.15 10.26
N MET A 156 0.12 -10.93 9.57
CA MET A 156 -0.10 -12.36 9.28
C MET A 156 0.79 -13.28 10.14
N ILE A 157 1.37 -12.76 11.22
CA ILE A 157 2.21 -13.55 12.14
C ILE A 157 1.51 -13.67 13.49
N TRP A 158 1.28 -14.91 13.94
CA TRP A 158 0.61 -15.20 15.20
C TRP A 158 1.45 -14.68 16.38
N ASN A 159 0.79 -14.08 17.37
CA ASN A 159 1.43 -13.57 18.60
C ASN A 159 2.46 -12.45 18.36
N SER A 160 2.35 -11.72 17.24
CA SER A 160 3.09 -10.47 17.03
C SER A 160 2.46 -9.31 17.83
N TYR A 161 3.21 -8.25 18.11
CA TYR A 161 2.67 -7.03 18.73
C TYR A 161 1.95 -6.17 17.67
N CYS A 162 0.80 -5.58 18.04
CA CYS A 162 0.06 -4.73 17.12
C CYS A 162 0.85 -3.45 16.80
N THR A 163 0.94 -3.13 15.51
CA THR A 163 1.63 -1.97 14.93
C THR A 163 0.71 -0.79 14.61
N GLY A 164 -0.58 -0.85 14.99
CA GLY A 164 -1.61 0.14 14.70
C GLY A 164 -1.82 0.44 13.21
N SER A 165 -2.34 1.63 12.91
CA SER A 165 -2.50 2.14 11.54
C SER A 165 -1.16 2.34 10.82
N ALA A 166 -0.11 2.71 11.55
CA ALA A 166 1.23 2.88 11.01
C ALA A 166 1.77 1.59 10.35
N GLY A 167 1.43 0.43 10.90
CA GLY A 167 1.77 -0.86 10.30
C GLY A 167 1.09 -1.10 8.95
N ILE A 168 -0.14 -0.60 8.77
CA ILE A 168 -0.90 -0.72 7.52
C ILE A 168 -0.30 0.17 6.45
N GLU A 169 -0.03 1.44 6.78
CA GLU A 169 0.58 2.41 5.87
C GLU A 169 1.99 1.96 5.44
N ALA A 170 2.80 1.46 6.37
CA ALA A 170 4.12 0.93 6.05
C ALA A 170 4.05 -0.31 5.13
N ALA A 171 3.07 -1.20 5.37
CA ALA A 171 2.85 -2.35 4.50
C ALA A 171 2.43 -1.92 3.09
N GLU A 172 1.50 -0.96 2.96
CA GLU A 172 1.02 -0.44 1.68
C GLU A 172 2.15 0.29 0.93
N ALA A 173 2.92 1.14 1.62
CA ALA A 173 4.09 1.80 1.06
C ALA A 173 5.17 0.79 0.61
N SER A 174 5.42 -0.28 1.38
CA SER A 174 6.37 -1.32 0.95
C SER A 174 5.91 -2.05 -0.31
N VAL A 175 4.60 -2.28 -0.46
CA VAL A 175 4.01 -2.88 -1.66
C VAL A 175 4.14 -1.93 -2.86
N GLU A 176 3.91 -0.64 -2.67
CA GLU A 176 4.12 0.39 -3.69
C GLU A 176 5.58 0.49 -4.11
N LEU A 177 6.52 0.47 -3.16
CA LEU A 177 7.96 0.45 -3.44
C LEU A 177 8.36 -0.82 -4.21
N MET A 178 7.80 -1.98 -3.86
CA MET A 178 8.04 -3.22 -4.61
C MET A 178 7.52 -3.13 -6.05
N LYS A 179 6.31 -2.59 -6.25
CA LYS A 179 5.74 -2.34 -7.59
C LYS A 179 6.58 -1.35 -8.39
N ALA A 180 7.05 -0.27 -7.77
CA ALA A 180 7.91 0.71 -8.40
C ALA A 180 9.26 0.10 -8.83
N ASN A 181 9.86 -0.74 -7.99
CA ASN A 181 11.09 -1.45 -8.33
C ASN A 181 10.90 -2.43 -9.48
N LEU A 182 9.76 -3.13 -9.55
CA LEU A 182 9.41 -4.01 -10.68
C LEU A 182 9.25 -3.20 -11.96
N ALA A 183 8.49 -2.10 -11.94
CA ALA A 183 8.34 -1.24 -13.10
C ALA A 183 9.68 -0.64 -13.59
N ARG A 184 10.57 -0.28 -12.66
CA ARG A 184 11.93 0.17 -13.02
C ARG A 184 12.74 -0.96 -13.66
N LYS A 185 12.66 -2.17 -13.13
CA LYS A 185 13.34 -3.34 -13.72
C LYS A 185 12.82 -3.64 -15.13
N ASP A 186 11.51 -3.59 -15.33
CA ASP A 186 10.89 -3.85 -16.64
C ASP A 186 11.21 -2.75 -17.67
N SER A 187 11.41 -1.51 -17.21
CA SER A 187 11.81 -0.39 -18.09
C SER A 187 13.28 -0.44 -18.52
N LEU A 188 14.13 -1.19 -17.81
CA LEU A 188 15.52 -1.39 -18.20
C LEU A 188 15.59 -2.50 -19.26
N PRO A 189 16.18 -2.26 -20.44
CA PRO A 189 16.36 -3.31 -21.42
C PRO A 189 17.23 -4.41 -20.81
N THR A 190 16.76 -5.66 -20.90
CA THR A 190 17.46 -6.86 -20.44
C THR A 190 18.77 -7.02 -21.22
N ALA A 191 19.83 -6.37 -20.76
CA ALA A 191 21.18 -6.73 -21.18
C ALA A 191 21.40 -8.16 -20.68
N PRO A 192 21.87 -9.11 -21.53
CA PRO A 192 22.25 -10.42 -21.04
C PRO A 192 23.35 -10.23 -20.02
N VAL A 193 23.01 -10.42 -18.75
CA VAL A 193 24.00 -10.55 -17.69
C VAL A 193 24.78 -11.81 -18.07
N VAL A 194 25.97 -11.63 -18.65
CA VAL A 194 26.98 -12.68 -18.67
C VAL A 194 27.25 -12.95 -17.19
N GLN A 195 26.58 -13.95 -16.64
CA GLN A 195 26.91 -14.46 -15.33
C GLN A 195 28.31 -15.02 -15.48
N GLU A 196 29.32 -14.23 -15.09
CA GLU A 196 30.60 -14.79 -14.74
C GLU A 196 30.30 -15.79 -13.63
N GLU A 197 30.32 -17.08 -13.95
CA GLU A 197 30.31 -18.16 -12.98
C GLU A 197 31.60 -18.03 -12.17
N LYS A 198 31.58 -17.15 -11.16
CA LYS A 198 32.56 -17.19 -10.09
C LYS A 198 32.35 -18.53 -9.41
N THR A 199 33.22 -19.47 -9.72
CA THR A 199 33.32 -20.76 -9.04
C THR A 199 33.50 -20.46 -7.55
N LEU A 200 32.40 -20.55 -6.81
CA LEU A 200 32.38 -20.28 -5.39
C LEU A 200 33.22 -21.36 -4.72
N ALA A 201 34.42 -20.98 -4.26
CA ALA A 201 35.25 -21.85 -3.44
C ALA A 201 34.44 -22.24 -2.20
N MET A 202 34.10 -23.52 -2.11
CA MET A 202 33.43 -24.10 -0.97
C MET A 202 34.44 -24.13 0.19
N TRP A 203 34.04 -23.54 1.31
CA TRP A 203 34.86 -23.29 2.50
C TRP A 203 35.65 -24.54 2.97
N GLY A 204 36.99 -24.43 3.08
CA GLY A 204 37.79 -25.40 3.87
C GLY A 204 38.98 -26.11 3.22
N THR A 205 39.52 -25.67 2.07
CA THR A 205 40.79 -26.21 1.53
C THR A 205 41.72 -25.11 1.02
N GLU A 206 42.89 -24.98 1.65
CA GLU A 206 43.94 -24.01 1.30
C GLU A 206 44.69 -24.38 0.02
N THR A 207 44.03 -24.25 -1.13
CA THR A 207 44.72 -24.05 -2.41
C THR A 207 44.03 -22.93 -3.14
N SER A 208 44.66 -21.75 -3.09
CA SER A 208 44.27 -20.54 -3.81
C SER A 208 44.21 -20.79 -5.32
N ASN A 209 43.07 -20.44 -5.92
CA ASN A 209 42.75 -20.53 -7.36
C ASN A 209 43.56 -19.58 -8.27
N GLU A 210 44.78 -19.19 -7.89
CA GLU A 210 45.50 -18.12 -8.58
C GLU A 210 46.68 -18.55 -9.46
N GLU A 211 46.97 -19.85 -9.63
CA GLU A 211 48.10 -20.22 -10.50
C GLU A 211 48.01 -21.60 -11.18
N LEU A 212 46.81 -22.02 -11.61
CA LEU A 212 46.67 -23.17 -12.51
C LEU A 212 45.93 -22.74 -13.78
N ASN A 213 46.67 -22.53 -14.86
CA ASN A 213 46.11 -22.37 -16.20
C ASN A 213 45.64 -23.74 -16.70
N LEU A 214 44.46 -24.18 -16.24
CA LEU A 214 43.86 -25.41 -16.74
C LEU A 214 43.30 -25.20 -18.14
N ASP A 215 43.71 -26.07 -19.07
CA ASP A 215 43.13 -26.08 -20.41
C ASP A 215 41.71 -26.68 -20.37
N PRO A 216 40.67 -25.94 -20.84
CA PRO A 216 39.28 -26.37 -20.74
C PRO A 216 38.96 -27.61 -21.59
N LYS A 217 39.82 -27.95 -22.56
CA LYS A 217 39.69 -29.18 -23.37
C LYS A 217 40.15 -30.41 -22.60
N LEU A 218 41.30 -30.32 -21.92
CA LEU A 218 41.88 -31.41 -21.15
C LEU A 218 41.04 -31.70 -19.91
N LEU A 219 40.51 -30.68 -19.23
CA LEU A 219 39.62 -30.86 -18.09
C LEU A 219 38.31 -31.60 -18.48
N LYS A 220 37.74 -31.30 -19.66
CA LYS A 220 36.56 -32.01 -20.17
C LYS A 220 36.85 -33.46 -20.53
N GLU A 221 38.03 -33.73 -21.08
CA GLU A 221 38.48 -35.10 -21.36
C GLU A 221 38.70 -35.89 -20.07
N ALA A 222 39.35 -35.28 -19.07
CA ALA A 222 39.52 -35.84 -17.73
C ALA A 222 38.18 -36.16 -17.05
N LEU A 223 37.19 -35.27 -17.16
CA LEU A 223 35.85 -35.47 -16.59
C LEU A 223 35.12 -36.66 -17.21
N LYS A 224 35.23 -36.82 -18.54
CA LYS A 224 34.70 -37.98 -19.27
C LYS A 224 35.42 -39.28 -18.87
N ARG A 225 36.74 -39.23 -18.73
CA ARG A 225 37.54 -40.39 -18.29
C ARG A 225 37.17 -40.85 -16.88
N GLN A 226 36.86 -39.92 -15.98
CA GLN A 226 36.33 -40.22 -14.64
C GLN A 226 34.91 -40.78 -14.67
N ASP A 227 34.03 -40.30 -15.57
CA ASP A 227 32.70 -40.88 -15.78
C ASP A 227 32.76 -42.32 -16.30
N GLU A 228 33.62 -42.58 -17.29
CA GLU A 228 33.83 -43.91 -17.83
C GLU A 228 34.37 -44.88 -16.78
N LYS A 229 35.35 -44.45 -15.96
CA LYS A 229 35.84 -45.22 -14.81
C LYS A 229 34.76 -45.54 -13.78
N LYS A 230 33.85 -44.60 -13.49
CA LYS A 230 32.73 -44.82 -12.57
C LYS A 230 31.68 -45.78 -13.14
N ARG A 231 31.51 -45.77 -14.47
CA ARG A 231 30.57 -46.64 -15.19
C ARG A 231 31.10 -48.08 -15.35
N GLU A 232 32.42 -48.26 -15.38
CA GLU A 232 33.07 -49.57 -15.32
C GLU A 232 33.05 -50.13 -13.88
N GLU A 233 32.05 -50.93 -13.54
CA GLU A 233 32.02 -51.67 -12.27
C GLU A 233 33.05 -52.82 -12.31
N ARG A 234 34.22 -52.63 -11.69
CA ARG A 234 35.33 -53.60 -11.76
C ARG A 234 35.23 -54.66 -10.66
N ASP A 235 34.63 -55.79 -11.00
CA ASP A 235 34.61 -57.01 -10.19
C ASP A 235 36.03 -57.62 -10.07
N GLU A 236 36.59 -57.67 -8.86
CA GLU A 236 38.04 -57.90 -8.64
C GLU A 236 38.53 -59.28 -9.10
N ARG A 237 37.63 -60.25 -9.20
CA ARG A 237 37.91 -61.64 -9.57
C ARG A 237 38.18 -61.86 -11.07
N LYS A 238 37.92 -60.88 -11.94
CA LYS A 238 38.11 -60.99 -13.40
C LYS A 238 39.29 -60.19 -13.95
N ARG A 239 40.14 -59.60 -13.08
CA ARG A 239 41.30 -58.82 -13.52
C ARG A 239 42.38 -59.74 -14.13
N LYS A 240 42.72 -59.53 -15.40
CA LYS A 240 43.75 -60.30 -16.13
C LYS A 240 45.15 -59.91 -15.62
N TYR A 241 46.04 -60.87 -15.41
CA TYR A 241 47.27 -60.73 -14.61
C TYR A 241 48.34 -59.75 -15.15
N ASN A 242 48.20 -59.22 -16.37
CA ASN A 242 49.20 -58.33 -17.00
C ASN A 242 48.61 -56.96 -17.33
N VAL A 243 48.23 -56.20 -16.29
CA VAL A 243 47.87 -54.77 -16.44
C VAL A 243 49.09 -53.93 -16.03
N THR A 244 49.66 -53.22 -17.00
CA THR A 244 50.65 -52.17 -16.73
C THR A 244 49.92 -50.89 -16.36
N TRP A 245 50.17 -50.35 -15.17
CA TRP A 245 49.61 -49.08 -14.71
C TRP A 245 50.48 -47.93 -15.20
N ASN A 246 49.85 -46.88 -15.75
CA ASN A 246 50.51 -45.59 -15.95
C ASN A 246 50.06 -44.67 -14.80
N ASP A 247 50.98 -44.38 -13.88
CA ASP A 247 50.73 -43.59 -12.65
C ASP A 247 50.87 -42.07 -12.86
N GLN A 248 50.95 -41.60 -14.10
CA GLN A 248 51.01 -40.16 -14.40
C GLN A 248 49.61 -39.56 -14.28
N VAL A 249 49.35 -38.84 -13.18
CA VAL A 249 48.12 -38.08 -12.95
C VAL A 249 48.40 -36.60 -13.21
N THR A 250 47.66 -36.00 -14.13
CA THR A 250 47.81 -34.56 -14.43
C THR A 250 47.05 -33.70 -13.42
N VAL A 251 47.33 -32.40 -13.40
CA VAL A 251 46.68 -31.47 -12.46
C VAL A 251 45.17 -31.37 -12.74
N GLU A 252 44.78 -31.43 -14.02
CA GLU A 252 43.40 -31.46 -14.48
C GLU A 252 42.67 -32.74 -14.06
N ASP A 253 43.37 -33.88 -14.08
CA ASP A 253 42.83 -35.17 -13.59
C ASP A 253 42.56 -35.13 -12.07
N MET A 254 43.42 -34.43 -11.30
CA MET A 254 43.24 -34.23 -9.85
C MET A 254 42.06 -33.30 -9.56
N GLU A 255 41.87 -32.25 -10.35
CA GLU A 255 40.73 -31.34 -10.21
C GLU A 255 39.42 -31.99 -10.64
N ALA A 256 39.40 -32.69 -11.76
CA ALA A 256 38.23 -33.46 -12.19
C ALA A 256 37.84 -34.51 -11.13
N TYR A 257 38.83 -35.15 -10.51
CA TYR A 257 38.60 -36.05 -9.39
C TYR A 257 38.04 -35.32 -8.16
N ARG A 258 38.58 -34.15 -7.79
CA ARG A 258 38.07 -33.33 -6.67
C ARG A 258 36.63 -32.87 -6.90
N MET A 259 36.30 -32.36 -8.09
CA MET A 259 34.94 -31.93 -8.43
C MET A 259 33.94 -33.08 -8.36
N LYS A 260 34.36 -34.28 -8.78
CA LYS A 260 33.47 -35.45 -8.88
C LYS A 260 33.49 -36.33 -7.65
N LYS A 261 34.40 -36.10 -6.71
CA LYS A 261 34.45 -36.76 -5.40
C LYS A 261 33.27 -36.26 -4.58
N VAL A 262 32.13 -36.90 -4.83
CA VAL A 262 30.90 -36.66 -4.08
C VAL A 262 31.16 -37.04 -2.62
N HIS A 263 31.13 -36.06 -1.73
CA HIS A 263 31.17 -36.31 -0.29
C HIS A 263 29.87 -37.03 0.08
N PHE A 264 29.99 -38.28 0.54
CA PHE A 264 28.82 -39.06 0.98
C PHE A 264 28.18 -38.47 2.24
N ASP A 265 28.92 -37.60 2.94
CA ASP A 265 28.52 -36.94 4.19
C ASP A 265 27.87 -35.56 3.99
N ASP A 266 27.57 -35.13 2.75
CA ASP A 266 26.85 -33.89 2.50
C ASP A 266 25.32 -34.12 2.52
N PRO A 267 24.60 -33.64 3.56
CA PRO A 267 23.15 -33.84 3.68
C PRO A 267 22.33 -33.08 2.63
N MET A 268 22.93 -32.19 1.84
CA MET A 268 22.26 -31.51 0.72
C MET A 268 22.40 -32.21 -0.64
N LYS A 269 23.19 -33.29 -0.72
CA LYS A 269 23.45 -34.01 -1.97
C LYS A 269 22.18 -34.44 -2.72
N ASP A 270 21.15 -34.88 -2.00
CA ASP A 270 19.91 -35.39 -2.62
C ASP A 270 18.97 -34.26 -3.10
N PHE A 271 19.29 -32.99 -2.79
CA PHE A 271 18.46 -31.82 -3.13
C PHE A 271 19.04 -30.97 -4.28
N LEU A 272 20.27 -31.24 -4.72
CA LEU A 272 20.83 -30.64 -5.93
C LEU A 272 20.58 -31.55 -7.14
N HIS A 273 19.68 -31.11 -8.04
CA HIS A 273 19.49 -31.68 -9.38
C HIS A 273 20.29 -30.91 -10.42
#